data_AF-A0A1B7VRD0-F1
#
_entry.id   AF-A0A1B7VRD0-F1
#
_cell.length_a   1.000
_cell.length_b   1.000
_cell.length_c   1.000
_cell.angle_alpha   90.00
_cell.angle_beta   90.00
_cell.angle_gamma   90.00
#
_symmetry.space_group_name_H-M   'P 1'
#
loop_
_entity.id
_entity.type
_entity.pdbx_description
1 polymer ?
#
loop_
_entity_poly.entity_id
_entity_poly.type
_entity_poly.pdbx_seq_one_letter_code
_entity_poly.pdbx_strand_id
1 'polypeptide(L)'
;MAELKLRSKDPDSLRRIIESALSERLQSVIAGIKRTEERIIELETKYQLSTKQFINRFNNDELSHNFDFDEWIGESRMLTHLQQMKESIEEIDFVN
;
A
#
# COMPACT_ATOMS: atom_id res chain seq x y z
N MET A 1 4.91 -17.15 -14.04
CA MET A 1 3.81 -16.92 -13.09
C MET A 1 3.50 -18.22 -12.38
N ALA A 2 3.10 -18.17 -11.11
CA ALA A 2 2.67 -19.33 -10.36
C ALA A 2 1.14 -19.40 -10.38
N GLU A 3 0.59 -20.61 -10.46
CA GLU A 3 -0.85 -20.85 -10.46
C GLU A 3 -1.28 -21.50 -9.14
N LEU A 4 -2.41 -21.07 -8.58
CA LEU A 4 -3.06 -21.71 -7.44
C LEU A 4 -4.37 -22.38 -7.87
N LYS A 5 -4.49 -23.69 -7.65
CA LYS A 5 -5.72 -24.45 -7.95
C LYS A 5 -6.59 -24.61 -6.71
N LEU A 6 -7.83 -24.15 -6.80
CA LEU A 6 -8.85 -24.28 -5.75
C LEU A 6 -9.94 -25.27 -6.20
N ARG A 7 -10.51 -26.04 -5.26
CA ARG A 7 -11.58 -27.01 -5.54
C ARG A 7 -12.75 -26.79 -4.60
N SER A 8 -13.97 -26.80 -5.14
CA SER A 8 -15.22 -26.73 -4.39
C SER A 8 -16.25 -27.68 -5.00
N LYS A 9 -17.26 -28.06 -4.20
CA LYS A 9 -18.46 -28.76 -4.72
C LYS A 9 -19.38 -27.82 -5.51
N ASP A 10 -19.25 -26.51 -5.27
CA ASP A 10 -19.96 -25.45 -5.96
C ASP A 10 -18.91 -24.45 -6.53
N PRO A 11 -18.51 -24.60 -7.81
CA PRO A 11 -17.48 -23.77 -8.42
C PRO A 11 -17.92 -22.32 -8.63
N ASP A 12 -19.21 -22.08 -8.88
CA ASP A 12 -19.74 -20.73 -9.08
C ASP A 12 -19.72 -19.94 -7.77
N SER A 13 -20.09 -20.59 -6.66
CA SER A 13 -19.97 -19.99 -5.33
C SER A 13 -18.51 -19.71 -4.96
N LEU A 14 -17.61 -20.66 -5.21
CA LEU A 14 -16.17 -20.46 -4.97
C LEU A 14 -15.65 -19.24 -5.75
N ARG A 15 -15.98 -19.14 -7.04
CA ARG A 15 -15.56 -18.00 -7.86
C ARG A 15 -16.04 -16.67 -7.28
N ARG A 16 -17.33 -16.56 -6.96
CA ARG A 16 -17.90 -15.33 -6.36
C ARG A 16 -17.22 -14.96 -5.04
N ILE A 17 -16.92 -15.93 -4.18
CA ILE A 17 -16.22 -15.68 -2.91
C ILE A 17 -14.83 -15.10 -3.15
N ILE A 18 -14.07 -15.67 -4.09
CA ILE A 18 -12.73 -15.17 -4.41
C ILE A 18 -12.81 -13.78 -5.05
N GLU A 19 -13.71 -13.55 -6.01
CA GLU A 19 -13.93 -12.24 -6.64
C GLU A 19 -14.28 -11.17 -5.60
N SER A 20 -15.21 -11.46 -4.69
CA SER A 20 -15.57 -10.53 -3.60
C SER A 20 -14.39 -10.25 -2.67
N ALA A 21 -13.67 -11.28 -2.23
CA ALA A 21 -12.52 -11.10 -1.33
C ALA A 21 -11.39 -10.27 -1.96
N LEU A 22 -11.08 -10.50 -3.24
CA LEU A 22 -10.09 -9.71 -3.98
C LEU A 22 -10.53 -8.26 -4.13
N SER A 23 -11.80 -8.03 -4.50
CA SER A 23 -12.36 -6.69 -4.66
C SER A 23 -12.36 -5.91 -3.33
N GLU A 24 -12.84 -6.52 -2.24
CA GLU A 24 -12.83 -5.91 -0.91
C GLU A 24 -11.41 -5.58 -0.45
N ARG A 25 -10.45 -6.49 -0.68
CA ARG A 25 -9.06 -6.25 -0.33
C ARG A 25 -8.48 -5.10 -1.14
N LEU A 26 -8.74 -5.05 -2.45
CA LEU A 26 -8.27 -3.97 -3.31
C LEU A 26 -8.82 -2.61 -2.87
N GLN A 27 -10.12 -2.51 -2.57
CA GLN A 27 -10.74 -1.27 -2.07
C GLN A 27 -10.14 -0.84 -0.73
N SER A 28 -9.89 -1.78 0.18
CA SER A 28 -9.23 -1.50 1.46
C SER A 28 -7.81 -0.95 1.26
N VAL A 29 -7.03 -1.53 0.33
CA VAL A 29 -5.67 -1.08 0.01
C VAL A 29 -5.70 0.32 -0.61
N ILE A 30 -6.60 0.59 -1.57
CA ILE A 30 -6.76 1.92 -2.19
C ILE A 30 -7.11 2.97 -1.14
N ALA A 31 -8.02 2.67 -0.21
CA ALA A 31 -8.36 3.57 0.88
C ALA A 31 -7.19 3.79 1.87
N GLY A 32 -6.30 2.81 2.02
CA GLY A 32 -5.05 2.94 2.78
C GLY A 32 -4.07 3.89 2.07
N ILE A 33 -3.83 3.67 0.77
CA ILE A 33 -2.95 4.49 -0.07
C ILE A 33 -3.36 5.96 0.05
N LYS A 34 -4.64 6.25 -0.19
CA LYS A 34 -5.17 7.62 -0.14
C LYS A 34 -4.88 8.30 1.20
N ARG A 35 -5.12 7.61 2.32
CA ARG A 35 -4.91 8.16 3.66
C ARG A 35 -3.43 8.43 3.96
N THR A 36 -2.56 7.50 3.56
CA THR A 36 -1.11 7.68 3.71
C THR A 36 -0.58 8.81 2.82
N GLU A 37 -1.06 8.93 1.58
CA GLU A 37 -0.72 10.05 0.69
C GLU A 37 -1.17 11.39 1.27
N GLU A 38 -2.40 11.48 1.79
CA GLU A 38 -2.91 12.67 2.48
C GLU A 38 -1.99 13.06 3.66
N ARG A 39 -1.59 12.09 4.49
CA ARG A 39 -0.69 12.34 5.62
C ARG A 39 0.70 12.79 5.19
N ILE A 40 1.24 12.18 4.13
CA ILE A 40 2.52 12.60 3.55
C ILE A 40 2.44 14.05 3.05
N ILE A 41 1.37 14.43 2.36
CA ILE A 41 1.17 15.80 1.86
C ILE A 41 1.10 16.80 3.02
N GLU A 42 0.45 16.44 4.14
CA GLU A 42 0.43 17.28 5.34
C GLU A 42 1.84 17.52 5.91
N LEU A 43 2.66 16.46 5.99
CA LEU A 43 4.04 16.55 6.47
C LEU A 43 4.92 17.35 5.50
N GLU A 44 4.82 17.09 4.19
CA GLU A 44 5.51 17.85 3.14
C GLU A 44 5.19 19.34 3.22
N THR A 45 3.91 19.66 3.43
CA THR A 45 3.44 21.05 3.58
C THR A 45 3.93 21.67 4.88
N LYS A 46 3.87 20.94 6.00
CA LYS A 46 4.31 21.43 7.31
C LYS A 46 5.80 21.79 7.32
N TYR A 47 6.63 20.94 6.72
CA TYR A 47 8.09 21.09 6.74
C TYR A 47 8.66 21.74 5.48
N GLN A 48 7.81 22.05 4.49
CA GLN A 48 8.20 22.64 3.21
C GLN A 48 9.32 21.84 2.52
N LEU A 49 9.19 20.52 2.57
CA LEU A 49 10.20 19.57 2.12
C LEU A 49 9.51 18.39 1.43
N SER A 50 9.93 18.01 0.23
CA SER A 50 9.41 16.78 -0.37
C SER A 50 9.88 15.55 0.41
N THR A 51 9.09 14.48 0.40
CA THR A 51 9.41 13.21 1.05
C THR A 51 10.76 12.66 0.60
N LYS A 52 11.10 12.80 -0.69
CA LYS A 52 12.41 12.41 -1.23
C LYS A 52 13.56 13.21 -0.58
N GLN A 53 13.41 14.52 -0.46
CA GLN A 53 14.43 15.36 0.18
C GLN A 53 14.52 15.07 1.68
N PHE A 54 13.37 14.88 2.35
CA PHE A 54 13.29 14.49 3.75
C PHE A 54 14.07 13.20 4.01
N ILE A 55 13.76 12.11 3.28
CA ILE A 55 14.44 10.81 3.44
C ILE A 55 15.94 10.95 3.22
N ASN A 56 16.37 11.69 2.20
CA ASN A 56 17.80 11.91 1.94
C ASN A 56 18.50 12.60 3.10
N ARG A 57 17.93 13.68 3.63
CA ARG A 57 18.50 14.42 4.77
C ARG A 57 18.48 13.61 6.06
N PHE A 58 17.39 12.91 6.31
CA PHE A 58 17.23 12.05 7.48
C PHE A 58 18.26 10.91 7.49
N ASN A 59 18.49 10.27 6.34
CA ASN A 59 19.51 9.21 6.21
C ASN A 59 20.95 9.72 6.30
N ASN A 60 21.17 11.03 6.11
CA ASN A 60 22.48 11.68 6.26
C ASN A 60 22.71 12.25 7.67
N ASP A 61 21.85 11.92 8.64
CA ASP A 61 21.87 12.45 10.01
C ASP A 61 21.73 13.99 10.09
N GLU A 62 21.22 14.64 9.04
CA GLU A 62 20.99 16.10 9.01
C GLU A 62 19.74 16.52 9.80
N LEU A 63 18.86 15.57 10.11
CA LEU A 63 17.61 15.77 10.84
C LEU A 63 17.55 14.82 12.04
N SER A 64 17.37 15.36 13.24
CA SER A 64 17.22 14.54 14.45
C SER A 64 15.83 13.91 14.53
N HIS A 65 15.79 12.67 15.04
CA HIS A 65 14.53 11.96 15.33
C HIS A 65 13.56 12.81 16.15
N ASN A 66 12.30 12.75 15.74
CA ASN A 66 11.14 13.22 16.49
C ASN A 66 9.91 12.48 15.97
N PHE A 67 8.79 12.64 16.66
CA PHE A 67 7.56 11.92 16.34
C PHE A 67 7.13 12.10 14.87
N ASP A 68 7.14 13.32 14.35
CA ASP A 68 6.72 13.59 12.98
C ASP A 68 7.67 12.95 11.96
N PHE A 69 8.98 12.98 12.20
CA PHE A 69 9.96 12.41 11.28
C PHE A 69 9.92 10.88 11.31
N ASP A 70 9.76 10.28 12.49
CA ASP A 70 9.58 8.83 12.63
C ASP A 70 8.28 8.37 11.95
N GLU A 71 7.19 9.14 12.11
CA GLU A 71 5.92 8.93 11.40
C GLU A 71 6.10 9.05 9.88
N TRP A 72 6.78 10.09 9.39
CA TRP A 72 6.97 10.30 7.95
C TRP A 72 7.75 9.17 7.29
N ILE A 73 8.78 8.64 7.96
CA ILE A 73 9.47 7.42 7.51
C ILE A 73 8.52 6.23 7.46
N GLY A 74 7.67 6.08 8.49
CA GLY A 74 6.63 5.06 8.55
C GLY A 74 5.65 5.15 7.39
N GLU A 75 5.05 6.32 7.17
CA GLU A 75 4.09 6.58 6.09
C GLU A 75 4.71 6.36 4.72
N SER A 76 5.95 6.79 4.50
CA SER A 76 6.66 6.58 3.23
C SER A 76 6.82 5.09 2.91
N ARG A 77 7.18 4.27 3.91
CA ARG A 77 7.31 2.82 3.78
C ARG A 77 5.95 2.14 3.61
N MET A 78 4.95 2.61 4.36
CA MET A 78 3.57 2.14 4.25
C MET A 78 3.03 2.35 2.83
N LEU A 79 3.27 3.53 2.24
CA LEU A 79 2.84 3.84 0.88
C LEU A 79 3.44 2.86 -0.13
N THR A 80 4.76 2.64 -0.06
CA THR A 80 5.43 1.67 -0.94
C THR A 80 4.85 0.27 -0.78
N HIS A 81 4.62 -0.18 0.46
CA HIS A 81 4.03 -1.49 0.71
C HIS A 81 2.61 -1.61 0.14
N LEU A 82 1.76 -0.61 0.38
CA LEU A 82 0.38 -0.62 -0.11
C LEU A 82 0.30 -0.57 -1.65
N GLN A 83 1.21 0.17 -2.30
CA GLN A 83 1.31 0.19 -3.76
C GLN A 83 1.69 -1.20 -4.31
N GLN A 84 2.69 -1.86 -3.73
CA GLN A 84 3.05 -3.23 -4.10
C GLN A 84 1.90 -4.22 -3.88
N MET A 85 1.16 -4.07 -2.78
CA MET A 85 -0.01 -4.90 -2.49
C MET A 85 -1.13 -4.68 -3.52
N LYS A 86 -1.37 -3.43 -3.93
CA LYS A 86 -2.35 -3.09 -4.96
C LYS A 86 -1.98 -3.80 -6.27
N GLU A 87 -0.75 -3.62 -6.73
CA GLU A 87 -0.23 -4.26 -7.94
C GLU A 87 -0.39 -5.79 -7.87
N SER A 88 0.01 -6.39 -6.74
CA SER A 88 -0.10 -7.85 -6.55
C SER A 88 -1.53 -8.38 -6.64
N ILE A 89 -2.54 -7.58 -6.29
CA ILE A 89 -3.96 -7.96 -6.39
C ILE A 89 -4.49 -7.73 -7.80
N GLU A 90 -4.10 -6.63 -8.43
CA GLU A 90 -4.49 -6.29 -9.81
C GLU A 90 -3.91 -7.27 -10.85
N GLU A 91 -2.80 -7.93 -10.53
CA GLU A 91 -2.20 -9.00 -11.35
C GLU A 91 -2.86 -10.39 -11.19
N ILE A 92 -3.86 -10.53 -10.30
CA ILE A 92 -4.57 -11.81 -10.11
C ILE A 92 -5.66 -11.97 -11.16
N ASP A 93 -5.51 -12.98 -12.01
CA ASP A 93 -6.48 -13.39 -13.00
C ASP A 93 -7.00 -14.81 -12.77
N PHE A 94 -8.25 -15.06 -13.14
CA PHE A 94 -8.80 -16.41 -13.19
C PHE A 94 -8.36 -17.10 -14.48
N VAL A 95 -7.64 -18.22 -14.35
CA VAL A 95 -7.24 -19.07 -15.47
C VAL A 95 -8.26 -20.20 -15.69
N ASN A 96 -8.46 -20.59 -16.96
CA ASN A 96 -9.36 -21.67 -17.37
C ASN A 96 -8.65 -23.02 -17.44
#